data_AF-A0A1I0BVZ9-F1
#
_entry.id   AF-A0A1I0BVZ9-F1
#
_cell.length_a   1.000
_cell.length_b   1.000
_cell.length_c   1.000
_cell.angle_alpha   90.00
_cell.angle_beta   90.00
_cell.angle_gamma   90.00
#
_symmetry.space_group_name_H-M   'P 1'
#
loop_
_entity.id
_entity.type
_entity.pdbx_description
1 polymer ?
#
loop_
_entity_poly.entity_id
_entity_poly.type
_entity_poly.pdbx_seq_one_letter_code
_entity_poly.pdbx_strand_id
1 'polypeptide(L)'
;MFHLKNNTLSALTFRFTQPNDCVIAISSRGKALESVYFNHVLVSQKPCLLRRSIHTFMVGDIRYEVMFNYIDVAQDTLNCSLFKNAQLVDRQNSALKRIKARIKKVPI
;
A
#
# COMPACT_ATOMS: atom_id res chain seq x y z
N MET A 1 27.82 16.51 -6.84
CA MET A 1 26.93 16.00 -7.90
C MET A 1 26.54 14.56 -7.55
N PHE A 2 25.46 14.38 -6.79
CA PHE A 2 25.06 13.06 -6.33
C PHE A 2 24.19 12.37 -7.38
N HIS A 3 24.69 11.27 -7.95
CA HIS A 3 23.92 10.39 -8.80
C HIS A 3 22.91 9.62 -7.94
N LEU A 4 21.67 10.09 -7.91
CA LEU A 4 20.53 9.28 -7.46
C LEU A 4 20.33 8.16 -8.49
N LYS A 5 20.79 6.95 -8.16
CA LYS A 5 20.38 5.75 -8.87
C LYS A 5 18.85 5.69 -8.79
N ASN A 6 18.18 5.82 -9.94
CA ASN A 6 16.76 5.60 -10.12
C ASN A 6 16.41 4.15 -9.76
N ASN A 7 16.31 3.86 -8.47
CA ASN A 7 15.72 2.64 -7.96
C ASN A 7 14.24 2.97 -7.76
N THR A 8 13.45 2.72 -8.78
CA THR A 8 11.98 2.80 -8.76
C THR A 8 11.44 1.74 -7.79
N LEU A 9 11.60 1.98 -6.49
CA LEU A 9 10.91 1.26 -5.43
C LEU A 9 9.46 1.74 -5.44
N SER A 10 8.69 1.18 -6.36
CA SER A 10 7.27 1.46 -6.52
C SER A 10 6.51 0.94 -5.30
N ALA A 11 6.02 1.87 -4.47
CA ALA A 11 5.10 1.57 -3.38
C ALA A 11 3.69 1.97 -3.79
N LEU A 12 2.71 1.16 -3.40
CA LEU A 12 1.29 1.47 -3.53
C LEU A 12 0.84 2.15 -2.23
N THR A 13 0.25 3.34 -2.38
CA THR A 13 -0.28 4.12 -1.26
C THR A 13 -1.80 4.22 -1.39
N PHE A 14 -2.48 3.91 -0.29
CA PHE A 14 -3.92 4.02 -0.15
C PHE A 14 -4.23 4.99 0.98
N ARG A 15 -5.20 5.88 0.77
CA ARG A 15 -5.54 6.93 1.73
C ARG A 15 -7.03 6.89 2.00
N PHE A 16 -7.39 6.58 3.24
CA PHE A 16 -8.77 6.56 3.72
C PHE A 16 -8.97 7.76 4.64
N THR A 17 -9.63 8.80 4.12
CA THR A 17 -9.97 10.01 4.87
C THR A 17 -11.42 9.99 5.29
N GLN A 18 -11.65 10.19 6.59
CA GLN A 18 -12.93 10.40 7.24
C GLN A 18 -12.91 11.79 7.89
N PRO A 19 -14.04 12.31 8.40
CA PRO A 19 -14.09 13.68 8.94
C PRO A 19 -12.99 14.02 9.96
N ASN A 20 -12.62 13.05 10.81
CA ASN A 20 -11.62 13.24 11.88
C ASN A 20 -10.41 12.30 11.80
N ASP A 21 -10.43 11.32 10.90
CA ASP A 21 -9.45 10.25 10.86
C ASP A 21 -8.83 10.13 9.46
N CYS A 22 -7.53 9.93 9.39
CA CYS A 22 -6.80 9.64 8.17
C CYS A 22 -5.96 8.38 8.35
N VAL A 23 -6.31 7.32 7.64
CA VAL A 23 -5.51 6.09 7.54
C VAL A 23 -4.72 6.11 6.24
N ILE A 24 -3.40 6.00 6.34
CA ILE A 24 -2.50 5.85 5.19
C ILE A 24 -1.91 4.45 5.24
N ALA A 25 -2.16 3.67 4.21
CA ALA A 25 -1.68 2.31 4.07
C ALA A 25 -0.71 2.25 2.89
N ILE A 26 0.51 1.77 3.13
CA ILE A 26 1.57 1.71 2.13
C ILE A 26 2.01 0.26 2.01
N SER A 27 2.02 -0.28 0.80
CA SER A 27 2.62 -1.57 0.48
C SER A 27 3.75 -1.38 -0.51
N SER A 28 4.97 -1.74 -0.11
CA SER A 28 6.17 -1.65 -0.94
C SER A 28 6.70 -3.04 -1.22
N ARG A 29 6.43 -3.54 -2.42
CA ARG A 29 6.91 -4.86 -2.84
C ARG A 29 8.42 -4.92 -2.98
N GLY A 30 9.04 -3.85 -3.47
CA GLY A 30 10.51 -3.77 -3.57
C GLY A 30 11.23 -3.87 -2.22
N LYS A 31 10.57 -3.45 -1.13
CA LYS A 31 11.07 -3.60 0.24
C LYS A 31 10.43 -4.78 1.00
N ALA A 32 9.53 -5.53 0.35
CA ALA A 32 8.67 -6.52 0.96
C ALA A 32 8.04 -6.06 2.28
N LEU A 33 7.56 -4.80 2.33
CA LEU A 33 7.15 -4.14 3.58
C LEU A 33 5.81 -3.42 3.42
N GLU A 34 4.93 -3.63 4.39
CA GLU A 34 3.68 -2.89 4.57
C GLU A 34 3.74 -2.02 5.81
N SER A 35 3.17 -0.83 5.72
CA SER A 35 3.12 0.16 6.81
C SER A 35 1.77 0.85 6.83
N VAL A 36 1.22 1.01 8.03
CA VAL A 36 -0.07 1.65 8.27
C VAL A 36 0.14 2.79 9.25
N TYR A 37 -0.34 3.96 8.85
CA TYR A 37 -0.30 5.18 9.64
C TYR A 37 -1.73 5.61 9.96
N PHE A 38 -1.97 6.05 11.18
CA PHE A 38 -3.21 6.69 11.62
C PHE A 38 -2.87 8.12 12.04
N ASN A 39 -3.49 9.12 11.42
CA ASN A 39 -3.23 10.54 11.69
C ASN A 39 -1.72 10.88 11.72
N HIS A 40 -0.98 10.41 10.70
CA HIS A 40 0.47 10.57 10.53
C HIS A 40 1.37 9.78 11.50
N VAL A 41 0.81 9.02 12.44
CA VAL A 41 1.56 8.17 13.36
C VAL A 41 1.62 6.75 12.83
N LEU A 42 2.80 6.13 12.78
CA LEU A 42 2.95 4.72 12.40
C LEU A 42 2.33 3.83 13.49
N VAL A 43 1.27 3.10 13.14
CA VAL A 43 0.55 2.20 14.07
C VAL A 43 0.82 0.73 13.80
N SER A 44 1.29 0.38 12.60
CA SER A 44 1.63 -0.99 12.27
C SER A 44 2.61 -1.07 11.12
N GLN A 45 3.55 -2.00 11.19
CA GLN A 45 4.49 -2.31 10.12
C GLN A 45 4.79 -3.81 10.12
N LYS A 46 4.70 -4.45 8.95
CA LYS A 46 4.90 -5.90 8.80
C LYS A 46 5.49 -6.23 7.43
N PRO A 47 6.23 -7.34 7.29
CA PRO A 47 6.64 -7.85 5.98
C PRO A 47 5.45 -8.26 5.10
N CYS A 48 5.47 -7.92 3.81
CA CYS A 48 4.43 -8.29 2.83
C CYS A 48 4.75 -9.64 2.14
N LEU A 49 4.82 -10.71 2.94
CA LEU A 49 5.24 -12.04 2.45
C LEU A 49 4.11 -12.89 1.87
N LEU A 50 2.86 -12.48 2.10
CA LEU A 50 1.67 -13.27 1.78
C LEU A 50 0.81 -12.56 0.74
N ARG A 51 -0.01 -13.33 0.01
CA ARG A 51 -1.04 -12.78 -0.90
C ARG A 51 -2.01 -11.85 -0.18
N ARG A 52 -2.25 -12.11 1.11
CA ARG A 52 -3.15 -11.34 1.96
C ARG A 52 -2.46 -11.07 3.29
N SER A 53 -2.59 -9.85 3.80
CA SER A 53 -2.13 -9.45 5.12
C SER A 53 -3.16 -8.56 5.80
N ILE A 54 -3.12 -8.54 7.14
CA ILE A 54 -4.01 -7.73 7.96
C ILE A 54 -3.20 -7.02 9.04
N HIS A 55 -3.38 -5.71 9.12
CA HIS A 55 -2.90 -4.85 10.18
C HIS A 55 -4.07 -4.47 11.07
N THR A 56 -3.95 -4.77 12.36
CA THR A 56 -4.98 -4.48 13.35
C THR A 56 -4.41 -3.52 14.38
N PHE A 57 -5.16 -2.48 14.75
CA PHE A 57 -4.79 -1.51 15.79
C PHE A 57 -6.05 -0.93 16.45
N MET A 58 -5.89 -0.35 17.63
CA MET A 58 -6.99 0.26 18.41
C MET A 58 -6.80 1.77 18.47
N VAL A 59 -7.90 2.53 18.41
CA VAL A 59 -7.95 3.96 18.72
C VAL A 59 -9.11 4.19 19.68
N GLY A 60 -8.81 4.37 20.97
CA GLY A 60 -9.82 4.23 22.03
C GLY A 60 -10.43 2.83 22.00
N ASP A 61 -11.76 2.75 22.00
CA ASP A 61 -12.52 1.49 21.94
C ASP A 61 -12.82 1.03 20.50
N ILE A 62 -12.33 1.75 19.49
CA ILE A 62 -12.58 1.42 18.08
C ILE A 62 -11.44 0.54 17.56
N ARG A 63 -11.79 -0.64 17.08
CA ARG A 63 -10.87 -1.55 16.38
C ARG A 63 -10.80 -1.20 14.91
N TYR A 64 -9.59 -0.95 14.43
CA TYR A 64 -9.29 -0.72 13.02
C TYR A 64 -8.60 -1.94 12.42
N GLU A 65 -8.96 -2.27 11.19
CA GLU A 65 -8.27 -3.28 10.41
C GLU A 65 -8.01 -2.78 9.00
N VAL A 66 -6.75 -2.84 8.58
CA VAL A 66 -6.33 -2.57 7.21
C VAL A 66 -5.90 -3.88 6.59
N MET A 67 -6.60 -4.27 5.53
CA MET A 67 -6.36 -5.52 4.83
C MET A 67 -5.78 -5.24 3.45
N PHE A 68 -4.59 -5.76 3.20
CA PHE A 68 -3.99 -5.82 1.87
C PHE A 68 -4.31 -7.19 1.26
N ASN A 69 -4.76 -7.21 0.01
CA ASN A 69 -5.07 -8.44 -0.72
C ASN A 69 -4.66 -8.32 -2.18
N TYR A 70 -3.61 -9.04 -2.57
CA TYR A 70 -3.15 -9.14 -3.95
C TYR A 70 -4.17 -9.91 -4.78
N ILE A 71 -4.81 -9.19 -5.70
CA ILE A 71 -5.75 -9.78 -6.66
C ILE A 71 -4.94 -10.53 -7.71
N ASP A 72 -3.91 -9.86 -8.26
CA ASP A 72 -2.99 -10.39 -9.26
C ASP A 72 -1.56 -10.02 -8.88
N VAL A 73 -0.78 -11.04 -8.51
CA VAL A 73 0.62 -10.91 -8.09
C VAL A 73 1.53 -10.60 -9.29
N ALA A 74 1.17 -10.95 -10.51
CA ALA A 74 1.99 -10.68 -11.70
C ALA A 74 1.86 -9.22 -12.15
N GLN A 75 0.66 -8.64 -12.04
CA GLN A 75 0.38 -7.24 -12.36
C GLN A 75 0.54 -6.28 -11.18
N ASP A 76 0.88 -6.82 -10.01
CA ASP A 76 0.98 -6.05 -8.76
C ASP A 76 -0.32 -5.30 -8.43
N THR A 77 -1.45 -5.95 -8.71
CA THR A 77 -2.78 -5.42 -8.45
C THR A 77 -3.17 -5.76 -7.02
N LEU A 78 -3.37 -4.72 -6.22
CA LEU A 78 -3.57 -4.81 -4.78
C LEU A 78 -4.88 -4.11 -4.40
N ASN A 79 -5.76 -4.86 -3.74
CA ASN A 79 -6.90 -4.30 -3.02
C ASN A 79 -6.47 -3.96 -1.59
N CYS A 80 -6.77 -2.75 -1.15
CA CYS A 80 -6.66 -2.34 0.24
C CYS A 80 -8.05 -2.04 0.79
N SER A 81 -8.44 -2.68 1.88
CA SER A 81 -9.73 -2.44 2.54
C SER A 81 -9.51 -1.95 3.97
N LEU A 82 -10.31 -0.96 4.38
CA LEU A 82 -10.36 -0.45 5.74
C LEU A 82 -11.62 -0.95 6.43
N PHE A 83 -11.47 -1.48 7.64
CA PHE A 83 -12.56 -1.88 8.51
C PHE A 83 -12.51 -1.12 9.83
N LYS A 84 -13.70 -0.82 10.38
CA LYS A 84 -13.91 -0.31 11.73
C LYS A 84 -14.87 -1.24 12.45
N ASN A 85 -14.47 -1.80 13.59
CA ASN A 85 -15.27 -2.75 14.36
C ASN A 85 -15.84 -3.89 13.49
N ALA A 86 -14.97 -4.51 12.68
CA ALA A 86 -15.29 -5.55 11.70
C ALA A 86 -16.23 -5.14 10.54
N GLN A 87 -16.68 -3.89 10.47
CA GLN A 87 -17.47 -3.39 9.34
C GLN A 87 -16.57 -2.75 8.29
N LEU A 88 -16.81 -3.07 7.02
CA LEU A 88 -16.09 -2.47 5.89
C LEU A 88 -16.47 -0.99 5.79
N VAL A 89 -15.47 -0.12 5.90
CA VAL A 89 -15.64 1.33 5.72
C VAL A 89 -15.43 1.72 4.28
N ASP A 90 -14.32 1.28 3.69
CA ASP A 90 -13.96 1.62 2.32
C ASP A 90 -13.00 0.57 1.74
N ARG A 91 -12.95 0.50 0.42
CA ARG A 91 -12.06 -0.36 -0.35
C ARG A 91 -11.51 0.39 -1.56
N GLN A 92 -10.19 0.39 -1.68
CA GLN A 92 -9.47 0.97 -2.79
C GLN A 92 -8.68 -0.11 -3.52
N ASN A 93 -8.54 0.04 -4.84
CA ASN A 93 -7.75 -0.85 -5.68
C ASN A 93 -6.66 -0.04 -6.38
N SER A 94 -5.45 -0.55 -6.40
CA SER A 94 -4.34 0.07 -7.13
C SER A 94 -3.45 -0.99 -7.76
N ALA A 95 -2.86 -0.65 -8.90
CA ALA A 95 -1.93 -1.52 -9.62
C ALA A 95 -0.70 -0.71 -10.04
N LEU A 96 0.48 -1.32 -9.92
CA LEU A 96 1.69 -0.69 -10.44
C LEU A 96 1.70 -0.82 -11.96
N LYS A 97 1.42 0.29 -12.65
CA LYS A 97 1.63 0.37 -14.10
C LYS A 97 3.12 0.21 -14.36
N ARG A 98 3.54 -0.98 -14.80
CA ARG A 98 4.85 -1.17 -15.44
C ARG A 98 4.87 -0.28 -16.68
N ILE A 99 5.56 0.86 -16.60
CA ILE A 99 5.94 1.60 -17.81
C ILE A 99 6.86 0.65 -18.57
N LYS A 100 6.33 -0.01 -19.61
CA LYS A 100 7.17 -0.70 -20.58
C LYS A 100 8.02 0.39 -21.23
N ALA A 101 9.26 0.54 -20.78
CA ALA A 101 10.24 1.37 -21.46
C ALA A 101 10.40 0.79 -22.87
N ARG A 102 9.67 1.36 -23.83
CA ARG A 102 9.85 1.07 -25.24
C ARG A 102 11.16 1.74 -25.60
N ILE A 103 12.27 1.02 -25.45
CA ILE A 103 13.57 1.44 -25.97
C ILE A 103 13.38 1.54 -27.49
N LYS A 104 13.13 2.74 -27.99
CA LYS A 104 13.27 3.00 -29.42
C LYS A 104 14.77 2.90 -29.69
N LYS A 105 15.20 1.80 -30.32
CA LYS A 105 16.52 1.75 -30.95
C LYS A 105 16.53 2.89 -31.97
N VAL A 106 17.32 3.92 -31.71
CA VAL A 106 17.67 4.92 -32.73
C VAL A 106 18.68 4.21 -33.64
N PRO A 107 18.38 4.03 -34.94
CA PRO A 107 19.38 3.53 -35.87
C PRO A 107 20.47 4.59 -36.00
N ILE A 108 21.73 4.14 -35.89
CA ILE A 108 22.95 4.92 -36.12
C ILE A 108 23.07 5.16 -37.63
#